data_AF-A0A957U7H4-F1
#
_entry.id   AF-A0A957U7H4-F1
#
_cell.length_a   1.000
_cell.length_b   1.000
_cell.length_c   1.000
_cell.angle_alpha   90.00
_cell.angle_beta   90.00
_cell.angle_gamma   90.00
#
_symmetry.space_group_name_H-M   'P 1'
#
loop_
_entity.id
_entity.type
_entity.pdbx_description
1 polymer ?
#
loop_
_entity_poly.entity_id
_entity_poly.type
_entity_poly.pdbx_seq_one_letter_code
_entity_poly.pdbx_strand_id
1 'polypeptide(L)' 'DFLSRFARALILVLPALVVGPGVGIYLQRYTTLADVTDRWVKDVRPLELGGLRATRVSFE' A
#
# COMPACT_ATOMS: atom_id res chain seq x y z
N ASP A 1 24.77 -16.17 19.73
CA ASP A 1 23.93 -16.91 18.77
C ASP A 1 23.25 -15.93 17.82
N PHE A 2 23.72 -15.89 16.57
CA PHE A 2 23.26 -14.95 15.53
C PHE A 2 21.89 -15.33 14.98
N LEU A 3 21.66 -16.63 14.80
CA LEU A 3 20.42 -17.16 14.20
C LEU A 3 19.19 -16.82 15.06
N SER A 4 19.30 -16.93 16.38
CA SER A 4 18.22 -16.55 17.30
C SER A 4 17.86 -15.06 17.21
N ARG A 5 18.86 -14.18 17.06
CA ARG A 5 18.62 -12.72 16.91
C ARG A 5 17.95 -12.41 15.57
N PHE A 6 18.42 -13.04 14.49
CA PHE A 6 17.83 -12.91 13.17
C PHE A 6 16.37 -13.39 13.15
N ALA A 7 16.09 -14.57 13.70
CA ALA A 7 14.75 -15.12 13.77
C ALA A 7 13.78 -14.22 14.55
N ARG A 8 14.22 -13.65 15.69
CA ARG A 8 13.42 -12.70 16.48
C ARG A 8 13.11 -11.42 15.70
N ALA A 9 14.06 -10.88 14.95
CA ALA A 9 13.83 -9.73 14.09
C ALA A 9 12.86 -10.07 12.94
N LEU A 10 13.04 -11.24 12.32
CA LEU A 10 12.21 -11.69 11.21
C LEU A 10 10.73 -11.84 11.60
N ILE A 11 10.46 -12.32 12.82
CA ILE A 11 9.10 -12.41 13.38
C ILE A 11 8.40 -11.05 13.44
N LEU A 12 9.14 -9.95 13.61
CA LEU A 12 8.59 -8.60 13.62
C LEU A 12 8.46 -8.00 12.21
N VAL A 13 9.42 -8.31 11.33
CA VAL A 13 9.47 -7.78 9.97
C VAL A 13 8.39 -8.38 9.08
N LEU A 14 8.17 -9.70 9.12
CA LEU A 14 7.21 -10.36 8.24
C LEU A 14 5.78 -9.84 8.41
N PRO A 15 5.21 -9.73 9.63
CA PRO A 15 3.88 -9.16 9.81
C PRO A 15 3.80 -7.70 9.39
N ALA A 16 4.84 -6.90 9.66
CA ALA A 16 4.89 -5.51 9.24
C ALA A 16 4.85 -5.38 7.70
N LEU A 17 5.52 -6.29 6.98
CA LEU A 17 5.52 -6.32 5.51
C LEU A 17 4.15 -6.71 4.93
N VAL A 18 3.43 -7.61 5.61
CA VAL A 18 2.08 -8.04 5.20
C VAL A 18 1.05 -6.96 5.47
N VAL A 19 1.11 -6.31 6.65
CA VAL A 19 0.10 -5.33 7.09
C VAL A 19 0.34 -3.94 6.50
N GLY A 20 1.61 -3.53 6.33
CA GLY A 20 2.00 -2.19 5.91
C GLY A 20 1.31 -1.70 4.62
N PRO A 21 1.32 -2.48 3.51
CA PRO A 21 0.64 -2.09 2.28
C PRO A 21 -0.87 -1.88 2.46
N GLY A 22 -1.53 -2.75 3.24
CA GLY A 22 -2.97 -2.65 3.51
C GLY A 22 -3.33 -1.39 4.29
N VAL A 23 -2.53 -1.06 5.31
CA VAL A 23 -2.69 0.17 6.10
C VAL A 23 -2.43 1.41 5.23
N GLY A 24 -1.40 1.39 4.38
CA GLY A 24 -1.11 2.47 3.44
C GLY A 24 -2.29 2.75 2.50
N ILE A 25 -2.89 1.71 1.90
CA ILE A 25 -4.06 1.85 1.03
C ILE A 25 -5.28 2.35 1.82
N TYR A 26 -5.47 1.87 3.06
CA TYR A 26 -6.57 2.31 3.91
C TYR A 26 -6.46 3.80 4.25
N LEU A 27 -5.26 4.27 4.62
CA LEU A 27 -5.00 5.68 4.92
C LEU A 27 -5.13 6.57 3.68
N GLN A 28 -4.72 6.08 2.50
CA GLN A 28 -4.91 6.78 1.23
C GLN A 28 -6.38 7.14 0.95
N ARG A 29 -7.35 6.32 1.40
CA ARG A 29 -8.78 6.64 1.24
C ARG A 29 -9.23 7.92 1.93
N TYR A 30 -8.55 8.30 3.02
CA TYR A 30 -8.85 9.51 3.78
C TYR A 30 -8.03 10.72 3.32
N THR A 31 -7.01 10.51 2.48
CA THR A 31 -6.11 11.57 2.00
C THR A 31 -6.43 12.05 0.59
N THR A 32 -7.34 11.40 -0.15
CA THR A 32 -7.72 11.79 -1.52
C THR A 32 -8.72 12.96 -1.61
N LEU A 33 -9.28 13.43 -0.50
CA LEU A 33 -10.41 14.37 -0.54
C LEU A 33 -10.03 15.86 -0.60
N ALA A 34 -8.80 16.25 -0.27
CA ALA A 34 -8.45 17.67 -0.15
C ALA A 34 -7.70 18.27 -1.36
N ASP A 35 -7.07 17.45 -2.21
CA ASP A 35 -6.13 17.93 -3.26
C ASP A 35 -6.40 17.37 -4.67
N VAL A 36 -7.41 16.51 -4.84
CA VAL A 36 -7.66 15.78 -6.11
C VAL A 36 -8.66 16.51 -7.02
N THR A 37 -9.51 17.39 -6.49
CA THR A 37 -10.52 18.09 -7.29
C THR A 37 -9.95 19.03 -8.35
N ASP A 38 -8.69 19.45 -8.21
CA ASP A 38 -8.04 20.41 -9.12
C ASP A 38 -6.99 19.76 -10.06
N ARG A 39 -6.86 18.43 -10.05
CA ARG A 39 -5.83 17.73 -10.84
C ARG A 39 -6.47 16.88 -11.95
N TRP A 40 -5.95 17.03 -13.17
CA TRP A 40 -6.38 16.24 -14.32
C TRP A 40 -5.97 14.77 -14.14
N VAL A 41 -6.94 13.87 -14.36
CA VAL A 41 -6.68 12.41 -14.37
C VAL A 41 -5.87 12.07 -15.61
N LYS A 42 -4.67 11.54 -15.39
CA LYS A 42 -3.72 11.18 -16.45
C LYS A 42 -3.91 9.76 -16.96
N ASP A 43 -4.13 8.80 -16.06
CA ASP A 43 -4.22 7.38 -16.40
C ASP A 43 -5.07 6.62 -15.38
N VAL A 44 -5.88 5.68 -15.86
CA VAL A 44 -6.70 4.79 -15.03
C VAL A 44 -6.50 3.37 -15.54
N ARG A 45 -5.82 2.54 -14.74
CA ARG A 45 -5.56 1.15 -15.10
C ARG A 45 -5.94 0.16 -13.99
N PRO A 46 -6.50 -1.00 -14.35
CA PRO A 46 -6.76 -2.05 -13.39
C PRO A 46 -5.44 -2.60 -12.84
N LEU A 47 -5.40 -2.83 -11.53
CA LEU A 47 -4.33 -3.55 -10.86
C LEU A 47 -4.82 -4.94 -10.51
N GLU A 48 -4.20 -5.94 -11.12
CA GLU A 48 -4.40 -7.34 -10.75
C GLU A 48 -3.44 -7.69 -9.61
N LEU A 49 -3.85 -7.44 -8.36
CA LEU A 49 -3.11 -7.89 -7.18
C LEU A 49 -3.86 -9.05 -6.51
N GLY A 50 -3.50 -10.28 -6.83
CA GLY A 50 -3.89 -11.46 -6.05
C GLY A 50 -5.39 -11.57 -5.72
N GLY A 51 -6.27 -11.27 -6.67
CA GLY A 51 -7.73 -11.32 -6.49
C GLY A 51 -8.39 -10.06 -5.92
N LEU A 52 -7.61 -9.04 -5.55
CA LEU A 52 -8.14 -7.73 -5.17
C LEU A 52 -8.44 -6.89 -6.41
N ARG A 53 -9.70 -6.49 -6.57
CA ARG A 53 -10.09 -5.49 -7.58
C ARG A 53 -9.65 -4.10 -7.11
N ALA A 54 -8.51 -3.65 -7.60
CA ALA A 54 -8.00 -2.30 -7.37
C ALA A 54 -7.81 -1.57 -8.70
N THR A 55 -8.04 -0.26 -8.70
CA THR A 55 -7.79 0.60 -9.85
C THR A 55 -6.74 1.63 -9.47
N ARG A 56 -5.64 1.68 -10.23
CA ARG A 56 -4.66 2.76 -10.09
C ARG A 56 -5.15 3.96 -10.89
N VAL A 57 -5.36 5.07 -10.20
CA VAL A 57 -5.64 6.37 -10.81
C VAL A 57 -4.38 7.22 -10.64
N SER A 58 -3.89 7.78 -11.75
CA SER A 58 -2.74 8.68 -11.78
C SER A 58 -3.22 10.08 -12.12
N PHE A 59 -2.65 11.09 -11.46
CA PHE A 59 -2.94 12.51 -11.69
C PHE A 59 -1.67 13.21 -12.20
N GLU A 60 -1.81 14.30 -12.96
CA GLU A 60 -0.67 15.20 -13.28
C GLU A 60 -0.23 16.03 -12.08
#